data_AF-A0A6C0JVD7-F1
#
_entry.id   AF-A0A6C0JVD7-F1
#
_cell.length_a   1.000
_cell.length_b   1.000
_cell.length_c   1.000
_cell.angle_alpha   90.00
_cell.angle_beta   90.00
_cell.angle_gamma   90.00
#
_symmetry.space_group_name_H-M   'P 1'
#
loop_
_entity.id
_entity.type
_entity.pdbx_description
1 polymer ?
#
loop_
_entity_poly.entity_id
_entity_poly.type
_entity_poly.pdbx_seq_one_letter_code
_entity_poly.pdbx_strand_id
1 'polypeptide(L)'
;MSNFFENALNGLDSLEQDILGPDYPYYKYINSPSDMGMSADGDKIATNIGGLISYVDVLVTGSGKASATGKPLGDKYFITTAAKCKDVATGNDVTRSLYVNNVPDGSIPFITSLSGESTDLKGLVPGILHDMVELNPLQIFQAFMIGSDPDCQQVTMETIDTNNVSTQETAYLINTDIQDMNPCWFTNNINPVTKTQCTESFATIKQSTPKQSTPKQYKTDKVNEQDLYQQLYYGSLGLIGLYIFMKLIIK
;
A
#
# COMPACT_ATOMS: atom_id res chain seq x y z
N MET A 1 -35.62 8.24 7.44
CA MET A 1 -34.69 9.00 6.59
C MET A 1 -34.57 10.47 6.98
N SER A 2 -35.55 11.12 7.62
CA SER A 2 -35.44 12.53 8.07
C SER A 2 -34.32 12.75 9.10
N ASN A 3 -34.24 11.89 10.12
CA ASN A 3 -33.31 12.08 11.24
C ASN A 3 -31.82 11.92 10.85
N PHE A 4 -31.51 11.24 9.73
CA PHE A 4 -30.13 11.08 9.27
C PHE A 4 -29.58 12.39 8.67
N PHE A 5 -30.34 13.00 7.76
CA PHE A 5 -29.97 14.29 7.16
C PHE A 5 -30.08 15.46 8.15
N GLU A 6 -30.99 15.38 9.13
CA GLU A 6 -31.16 16.42 10.15
C GLU A 6 -30.05 16.41 11.21
N ASN A 7 -29.52 15.22 11.54
CA ASN A 7 -28.31 15.08 12.37
C ASN A 7 -27.04 15.50 11.60
N ALA A 8 -27.00 15.29 10.28
CA ALA A 8 -25.91 15.75 9.42
C ALA A 8 -25.74 17.26 9.36
N LEU A 9 -26.83 18.01 9.52
CA LEU A 9 -26.81 19.46 9.46
C LEU A 9 -26.39 20.12 10.79
N ASN A 10 -26.41 19.39 11.91
CA ASN A 10 -26.23 19.96 13.26
C ASN A 10 -24.98 19.47 14.01
N GLY A 11 -24.17 18.58 13.42
CA GLY A 11 -22.95 18.01 14.03
C GLY A 11 -22.00 17.43 12.99
N LEU A 12 -21.48 18.29 12.10
CA LEU A 12 -20.68 17.89 10.95
C LEU A 12 -19.47 17.04 11.35
N ASP A 13 -18.67 17.47 12.33
CA ASP A 13 -17.41 16.78 12.66
C ASP A 13 -17.62 15.34 13.20
N SER A 14 -18.61 15.13 14.07
CA SER A 14 -18.91 13.79 14.61
C SER A 14 -19.56 12.89 13.57
N LEU A 15 -20.46 13.44 12.74
CA LEU A 15 -21.06 12.66 11.68
C LEU A 15 -20.03 12.35 10.57
N GLU A 16 -19.14 13.29 10.28
CA GLU A 16 -18.05 13.10 9.34
C GLU A 16 -17.14 11.97 9.81
N GLN A 17 -16.79 11.90 11.11
CA GLN A 17 -16.04 10.75 11.64
C GLN A 17 -16.83 9.43 11.59
N ASP A 18 -18.13 9.45 11.87
CA ASP A 18 -18.98 8.26 11.79
C ASP A 18 -19.15 7.75 10.33
N ILE A 19 -19.00 8.63 9.33
CA ILE A 19 -19.21 8.31 7.91
C ILE A 19 -17.89 8.08 7.16
N LEU A 20 -16.90 8.94 7.37
CA LEU A 20 -15.62 8.96 6.67
C LEU A 20 -14.50 8.29 7.46
N GLY A 21 -14.69 8.05 8.76
CA GLY A 21 -13.68 7.49 9.64
C GLY A 21 -12.82 8.54 10.36
N PRO A 22 -11.81 8.09 11.13
CA PRO A 22 -10.95 8.97 11.89
C PRO A 22 -9.99 9.79 11.00
N ASP A 23 -9.63 10.98 11.47
CA ASP A 23 -8.58 11.81 10.83
C ASP A 23 -7.19 11.40 11.36
N TYR A 24 -6.54 10.46 10.67
CA TYR A 24 -5.21 9.96 11.04
C TYR A 24 -4.11 11.01 10.74
N PRO A 25 -3.38 11.50 11.75
CA PRO A 25 -2.43 12.60 11.57
C PRO A 25 -1.07 12.09 11.06
N TYR A 26 -0.99 11.75 9.77
CA TYR A 26 0.23 11.21 9.13
C TYR A 26 1.51 11.97 9.49
N TYR A 27 1.45 13.30 9.51
CA TYR A 27 2.58 14.18 9.81
C TYR A 27 3.18 13.97 11.21
N LYS A 28 2.37 13.54 12.20
CA LYS A 28 2.82 13.30 13.58
C LYS A 28 3.78 12.12 13.66
N TYR A 29 3.73 11.22 12.68
CA TYR A 29 4.52 9.99 12.64
C TYR A 29 5.73 10.08 11.72
N ILE A 30 6.07 11.30 11.28
CA ILE A 30 7.26 11.61 10.49
C ILE A 30 8.17 12.51 11.33
N ASN A 31 9.40 12.05 11.58
CA ASN A 31 10.40 12.77 12.35
C ASN A 31 10.75 14.10 11.68
N SER A 32 10.87 15.16 12.48
CA SER A 32 11.32 16.46 11.97
C SER A 32 12.80 16.42 11.57
N PRO A 33 13.28 17.39 10.76
CA PRO A 33 14.69 17.45 10.42
C PRO A 33 15.60 17.53 11.65
N SER A 34 15.18 18.27 12.68
CA SER A 34 15.90 18.36 13.96
C SER A 34 15.97 17.04 14.72
N ASP A 35 14.89 16.25 14.72
CA ASP A 35 14.88 14.93 15.37
C ASP A 35 15.85 13.97 14.67
N MET A 36 16.14 14.21 13.39
CA MET A 36 17.13 13.48 12.60
C MET A 36 18.53 14.11 12.62
N GLY A 37 18.75 15.18 13.37
CA GLY A 37 20.04 15.87 13.50
C GLY A 37 20.45 16.69 12.27
N MET A 38 19.51 16.98 11.37
CA MET A 38 19.72 17.88 10.24
C MET A 38 19.77 19.33 10.72
N SER A 39 20.59 20.16 10.09
CA SER A 39 20.65 21.61 10.36
C SER A 39 21.19 22.39 9.17
N ALA A 40 21.21 23.71 9.27
CA ALA A 40 21.83 24.59 8.26
C ALA A 40 23.37 24.61 8.35
N ASP A 41 23.97 23.97 9.35
CA ASP A 41 25.41 24.00 9.58
C ASP A 41 26.17 23.24 8.48
N GLY A 42 27.27 23.81 8.00
CA GLY A 42 28.03 23.25 6.88
C GLY A 42 28.68 21.89 7.17
N ASP A 43 28.92 21.54 8.43
CA ASP A 43 29.41 20.22 8.84
C ASP A 43 28.32 19.13 8.79
N LYS A 44 27.04 19.51 8.66
CA LYS A 44 25.89 18.58 8.62
C LYS A 44 25.49 18.15 7.22
N ILE A 45 26.23 18.49 6.16
CA ILE A 45 25.89 18.13 4.77
C ILE A 45 25.61 16.62 4.63
N ALA A 46 26.46 15.76 5.19
CA ALA A 46 26.26 14.31 5.13
C ALA A 46 24.99 13.86 5.88
N THR A 47 24.71 14.44 7.05
CA THR A 47 23.49 14.19 7.83
C THR A 47 22.25 14.67 7.09
N ASN A 48 22.31 15.83 6.45
CA ASN A 48 21.22 16.41 5.67
C ASN A 48 20.86 15.51 4.47
N ILE A 49 21.87 15.06 3.70
CA ILE A 49 21.66 14.13 2.58
C ILE A 49 21.03 12.81 3.09
N GLY A 50 21.55 12.27 4.19
CA GLY A 50 20.99 11.06 4.82
C GLY A 50 19.55 11.23 5.30
N GLY A 51 19.20 12.41 5.83
CA GLY A 51 17.84 12.75 6.24
C GLY A 51 16.88 12.86 5.05
N LEU A 52 17.31 13.49 3.94
CA LEU A 52 16.50 13.52 2.70
C LEU A 52 16.23 12.13 2.14
N ILE A 53 17.24 11.24 2.14
CA ILE A 53 17.06 9.83 1.76
C ILE A 53 16.05 9.16 2.69
N SER A 54 16.15 9.42 3.99
CA SER A 54 15.22 8.84 4.99
C SER A 54 13.78 9.29 4.77
N TYR A 55 13.54 10.54 4.34
CA TYR A 55 12.20 10.98 3.93
C TYR A 55 11.71 10.28 2.68
N VAL A 56 12.59 10.02 1.70
CA VAL A 56 12.25 9.21 0.53
C VAL A 56 11.89 7.78 0.94
N ASP A 57 12.57 7.19 1.92
CA ASP A 57 12.25 5.86 2.43
C ASP A 57 10.82 5.80 3.01
N VAL A 58 10.37 6.84 3.73
CA VAL A 58 8.97 6.92 4.21
C VAL A 58 8.00 6.98 3.03
N LEU A 59 8.30 7.78 2.00
CA LEU A 59 7.43 7.95 0.85
C LEU A 59 7.33 6.69 -0.01
N VAL A 60 8.42 5.93 -0.14
CA VAL A 60 8.51 4.78 -1.05
C VAL A 60 8.27 3.46 -0.32
N THR A 61 8.92 3.26 0.83
CA THR A 61 8.87 1.98 1.57
C THR A 61 7.99 2.02 2.81
N GLY A 62 7.63 3.21 3.29
CA GLY A 62 6.86 3.39 4.52
C GLY A 62 7.71 3.24 5.79
N SER A 63 9.01 2.98 5.67
CA SER A 63 9.91 2.75 6.79
C SER A 63 11.12 3.70 6.76
N GLY A 64 12.13 3.45 7.59
CA GLY A 64 13.37 4.23 7.62
C GLY A 64 13.45 5.21 8.79
N LYS A 65 14.57 5.95 8.88
CA LYS A 65 14.88 6.80 10.04
C LYS A 65 13.95 8.01 10.20
N ALA A 66 13.30 8.44 9.11
CA ALA A 66 12.32 9.51 9.17
C ALA A 66 10.94 9.01 9.65
N SER A 67 10.69 7.70 9.69
CA SER A 67 9.47 7.14 10.27
C SER A 67 9.59 7.06 11.79
N ALA A 68 8.67 7.68 12.51
CA ALA A 68 8.61 7.56 13.97
C ALA A 68 8.09 6.18 14.42
N THR A 69 7.32 5.51 13.57
CA THR A 69 6.72 4.20 13.85
C THR A 69 7.56 3.03 13.33
N GLY A 70 8.45 3.31 12.37
CA GLY A 70 9.27 2.31 11.66
C GLY A 70 8.47 1.41 10.71
N LYS A 71 7.19 1.72 10.46
CA LYS A 71 6.26 0.93 9.65
C LYS A 71 5.44 1.84 8.72
N PRO A 72 4.89 1.30 7.62
CA PRO A 72 3.92 1.99 6.79
C PRO A 72 2.85 2.70 7.62
N LEU A 73 2.57 3.96 7.27
CA LEU A 73 1.63 4.81 7.99
C LEU A 73 0.22 4.65 7.43
N GLY A 74 -0.77 4.79 8.30
CA GLY A 74 -2.19 4.69 7.98
C GLY A 74 -2.97 4.14 9.17
N ASP A 75 -4.25 4.42 9.20
CA ASP A 75 -5.22 3.84 10.13
C ASP A 75 -5.93 2.62 9.54
N LYS A 76 -6.54 1.85 10.42
CA LYS A 76 -7.39 0.70 10.10
C LYS A 76 -8.57 0.71 11.02
N TYR A 77 -9.78 0.62 10.49
CA TYR A 77 -10.97 0.73 11.31
C TYR A 77 -12.18 0.10 10.65
N PHE A 78 -13.20 -0.18 11.47
CA PHE A 78 -14.51 -0.59 11.01
C PHE A 78 -15.47 0.60 10.97
N ILE A 79 -16.26 0.70 9.91
CA ILE A 79 -17.38 1.63 9.81
C ILE A 79 -18.66 0.83 9.98
N THR A 80 -19.42 1.11 11.04
CA THR A 80 -20.75 0.50 11.21
C THR A 80 -21.73 1.14 10.22
N THR A 81 -22.38 0.32 9.40
CA THR A 81 -23.36 0.82 8.43
C THR A 81 -24.78 0.80 9.00
N ALA A 82 -25.70 1.52 8.37
CA ALA A 82 -27.14 1.43 8.69
C ALA A 82 -27.81 0.16 8.11
N ALA A 83 -27.07 -0.67 7.38
CA ALA A 83 -27.58 -1.87 6.71
C ALA A 83 -27.43 -3.12 7.60
N LYS A 84 -28.22 -4.14 7.27
CA LYS A 84 -28.10 -5.48 7.85
C LYS A 84 -27.54 -6.46 6.83
N CYS A 85 -27.05 -7.57 7.35
CA CYS A 85 -26.62 -8.72 6.56
C CYS A 85 -27.00 -10.01 7.29
N LYS A 86 -27.09 -11.11 6.54
CA LYS A 86 -27.43 -12.42 7.07
C LYS A 86 -26.17 -13.15 7.51
N ASP A 87 -25.99 -13.35 8.82
CA ASP A 87 -24.86 -14.11 9.32
C ASP A 87 -24.98 -15.58 8.91
N VAL A 88 -24.03 -16.09 8.12
CA VAL A 88 -24.04 -17.47 7.62
C VAL A 88 -23.87 -18.52 8.71
N ALA A 89 -23.30 -18.15 9.87
CA ALA A 89 -23.09 -19.08 10.97
C ALA A 89 -24.37 -19.32 11.79
N THR A 90 -25.13 -18.26 12.04
CA THR A 90 -26.33 -18.32 12.91
C THR A 90 -27.65 -18.20 12.16
N GLY A 91 -27.64 -17.69 10.92
CA GLY A 91 -28.83 -17.37 10.14
C GLY A 91 -29.59 -16.16 10.69
N ASN A 92 -28.98 -15.31 11.52
CA ASN A 92 -29.63 -14.10 12.06
C ASN A 92 -29.24 -12.85 11.26
N ASP A 93 -30.13 -11.85 11.28
CA ASP A 93 -29.84 -10.55 10.68
C ASP A 93 -29.01 -9.73 11.67
N VAL A 94 -27.81 -9.34 11.27
CA VAL A 94 -26.85 -8.61 12.11
C VAL A 94 -26.49 -7.27 11.47
N THR A 95 -25.97 -6.34 12.26
CA THR A 95 -25.53 -5.04 11.74
C THR A 95 -24.27 -5.23 10.90
N ARG A 96 -24.32 -4.77 9.64
CA ARG A 96 -23.19 -4.82 8.71
C ARG A 96 -22.20 -3.71 9.02
N SER A 97 -20.91 -4.02 8.90
CA SER A 97 -19.83 -3.04 8.88
C SER A 97 -19.09 -3.07 7.53
N LEU A 98 -18.29 -2.05 7.29
CA LEU A 98 -17.21 -2.02 6.31
C LEU A 98 -15.89 -1.99 7.05
N TYR A 99 -14.83 -2.48 6.43
CA TYR A 99 -13.48 -2.35 6.97
C TYR A 99 -12.64 -1.53 6.01
N VAL A 100 -11.98 -0.51 6.57
CA VAL A 100 -11.11 0.39 5.83
C VAL A 100 -9.69 0.15 6.32
N ASN A 101 -8.77 -0.05 5.38
CA ASN A 101 -7.35 -0.21 5.65
C ASN A 101 -6.57 0.81 4.82
N ASN A 102 -6.12 1.88 5.46
CA ASN A 102 -5.33 2.93 4.83
C ASN A 102 -3.82 2.68 4.97
N VAL A 103 -3.40 1.51 5.47
CA VAL A 103 -1.99 1.13 5.53
C VAL A 103 -1.61 0.43 4.23
N PRO A 104 -0.67 0.98 3.44
CA PRO A 104 -0.26 0.37 2.18
C PRO A 104 0.32 -1.02 2.41
N ASP A 105 -0.24 -2.02 1.73
CA ASP A 105 0.15 -3.42 1.89
C ASP A 105 1.15 -3.91 0.84
N GLY A 106 1.48 -3.05 -0.14
CA GLY A 106 2.45 -3.30 -1.20
C GLY A 106 1.90 -4.08 -2.40
N SER A 107 0.58 -4.33 -2.46
CA SER A 107 -0.05 -5.01 -3.57
C SER A 107 -0.29 -4.05 -4.74
N ILE A 108 0.69 -3.83 -5.62
CA ILE A 108 0.52 -2.94 -6.79
C ILE A 108 0.42 -3.78 -8.07
N PRO A 109 -0.80 -4.01 -8.62
CA PRO A 109 -1.01 -4.96 -9.72
C PRO A 109 -0.11 -4.74 -10.94
N PHE A 110 0.21 -3.48 -11.26
CA PHE A 110 1.00 -3.10 -12.42
C PHE A 110 2.53 -3.24 -12.22
N ILE A 111 3.04 -3.05 -11.00
CA ILE A 111 4.50 -3.08 -10.75
C ILE A 111 4.98 -4.50 -10.50
N THR A 112 4.20 -5.32 -9.79
CA THR A 112 4.52 -6.72 -9.52
C THR A 112 4.65 -7.54 -10.80
N SER A 113 3.89 -7.20 -11.85
CA SER A 113 3.92 -7.88 -13.15
C SER A 113 5.10 -7.47 -14.05
N LEU A 114 5.69 -6.29 -13.85
CA LEU A 114 6.80 -5.78 -14.66
C LEU A 114 8.19 -6.07 -14.08
N SER A 115 8.32 -6.07 -12.75
CA SER A 115 9.62 -6.11 -12.08
C SER A 115 10.07 -7.51 -11.67
N GLY A 116 9.15 -8.48 -11.54
CA GLY A 116 9.46 -9.83 -11.04
C GLY A 116 10.07 -9.87 -9.63
N GLU A 117 10.23 -8.71 -8.98
CA GLU A 117 10.87 -8.53 -7.69
C GLU A 117 9.95 -7.74 -6.77
N SER A 118 9.90 -8.21 -5.53
CA SER A 118 9.17 -7.65 -4.41
C SER A 118 9.90 -6.39 -3.94
N THR A 119 9.59 -5.25 -4.54
CA THR A 119 10.00 -4.00 -3.91
C THR A 119 9.01 -3.75 -2.77
N ASP A 120 9.51 -3.59 -1.54
CA ASP A 120 8.74 -3.24 -0.35
C ASP A 120 8.13 -1.83 -0.52
N LEU A 121 7.24 -1.66 -1.50
CA LEU A 121 6.60 -0.40 -1.88
C LEU A 121 5.36 -0.16 -1.04
N LYS A 122 5.57 -0.04 0.26
CA LYS A 122 4.50 0.18 1.25
C LYS A 122 4.48 1.62 1.77
N GLY A 123 5.15 2.53 1.06
CA GLY A 123 5.16 3.96 1.41
C GLY A 123 3.91 4.70 0.95
N LEU A 124 3.82 5.97 1.35
CA LEU A 124 2.69 6.84 1.03
C LEU A 124 2.47 7.05 -0.47
N VAL A 125 3.54 7.18 -1.25
CA VAL A 125 3.44 7.41 -2.71
C VAL A 125 2.92 6.17 -3.43
N PRO A 126 3.49 4.97 -3.22
CA PRO A 126 2.91 3.76 -3.80
C PRO A 126 1.51 3.45 -3.26
N GLY A 127 1.20 3.79 -2.01
CA GLY A 127 -0.14 3.67 -1.42
C GLY A 127 -1.19 4.47 -2.20
N ILE A 128 -0.96 5.76 -2.44
CA ILE A 128 -1.88 6.59 -3.23
C ILE A 128 -2.08 6.03 -4.64
N LEU A 129 -1.02 5.53 -5.28
CA LEU A 129 -1.13 4.92 -6.61
C LEU A 129 -1.94 3.62 -6.59
N HIS A 130 -1.82 2.82 -5.53
CA HIS A 130 -2.62 1.64 -5.30
C HIS A 130 -4.10 2.01 -5.15
N ASP A 131 -4.43 2.96 -4.26
CA ASP A 131 -5.81 3.42 -4.02
C ASP A 131 -6.46 3.94 -5.32
N MET A 132 -5.71 4.66 -6.16
CA MET A 132 -6.20 5.14 -7.46
C MET A 132 -6.58 3.99 -8.42
N VAL A 133 -5.90 2.85 -8.34
CA VAL A 133 -6.21 1.66 -9.15
C VAL A 133 -7.40 0.90 -8.55
N GLU A 134 -7.53 0.90 -7.22
CA GLU A 134 -8.66 0.28 -6.50
C GLU A 134 -9.98 1.05 -6.63
N LEU A 135 -9.94 2.33 -7.05
CA LEU A 135 -11.13 3.09 -7.49
C LEU A 135 -11.67 2.56 -8.83
N ASN A 136 -11.99 1.28 -8.86
CA ASN A 136 -12.59 0.59 -9.99
C ASN A 136 -14.10 0.85 -9.99
N PRO A 137 -14.63 1.60 -10.98
CA PRO A 137 -16.05 1.93 -11.04
C PRO A 137 -16.95 0.69 -11.10
N LEU A 138 -16.47 -0.44 -11.63
CA LEU A 138 -17.24 -1.69 -11.69
C LEU A 138 -17.49 -2.28 -10.30
N GLN A 139 -16.51 -2.26 -9.40
CA GLN A 139 -16.68 -2.74 -8.02
C GLN A 139 -17.63 -1.82 -7.25
N ILE A 140 -17.51 -0.51 -7.44
CA ILE A 140 -18.44 0.47 -6.89
C ILE A 140 -19.88 0.20 -7.38
N PHE A 141 -20.08 -0.04 -8.68
CA PHE A 141 -21.39 -0.40 -9.22
C PHE A 141 -21.92 -1.71 -8.67
N GLN A 142 -21.07 -2.73 -8.51
CA GLN A 142 -21.46 -4.01 -7.89
C GLN A 142 -21.95 -3.80 -6.46
N ALA A 143 -21.30 -2.94 -5.66
CA ALA A 143 -21.71 -2.63 -4.30
C ALA A 143 -23.16 -2.08 -4.21
N PHE A 144 -23.62 -1.35 -5.24
CA PHE A 144 -25.02 -0.87 -5.34
C PHE A 144 -26.01 -1.95 -5.82
N MET A 145 -25.52 -3.02 -6.45
CA MET A 145 -26.34 -4.14 -6.92
C MET A 145 -26.49 -5.23 -5.86
N ILE A 146 -25.72 -5.17 -4.77
CA ILE A 146 -25.86 -6.07 -3.63
C ILE A 146 -27.26 -5.86 -3.04
N GLY A 147 -28.04 -6.94 -3.01
CA GLY A 147 -29.43 -6.93 -2.55
C GLY A 147 -29.59 -6.42 -1.11
N SER A 148 -30.83 -6.37 -0.63
CA SER A 148 -31.16 -5.72 0.64
C SER A 148 -30.60 -6.40 1.90
N ASP A 149 -30.19 -7.67 1.82
CA ASP A 149 -29.67 -8.44 2.95
C ASP A 149 -28.69 -9.54 2.49
N PRO A 150 -27.45 -9.18 2.13
CA PRO A 150 -26.45 -10.13 1.66
C PRO A 150 -25.93 -11.03 2.79
N ASP A 151 -25.38 -12.19 2.42
CA ASP A 151 -24.68 -13.05 3.37
C ASP A 151 -23.41 -12.38 3.91
N CYS A 152 -23.19 -12.51 5.22
CA CYS A 152 -22.02 -12.00 5.91
C CYS A 152 -21.49 -12.97 6.95
N GLN A 153 -20.31 -12.69 7.47
CA GLN A 153 -19.71 -13.43 8.56
C GLN A 153 -18.91 -12.51 9.47
N GLN A 154 -18.73 -12.97 10.71
CA GLN A 154 -17.92 -12.28 11.69
C GLN A 154 -16.43 -12.45 11.34
N VAL A 155 -15.68 -11.35 11.35
CA VAL A 155 -14.23 -11.33 11.14
C VAL A 155 -13.56 -10.55 12.26
N THR A 156 -12.37 -10.98 12.65
CA THR A 156 -11.51 -10.27 13.61
C THR A 156 -10.27 -9.80 12.89
N MET A 157 -10.04 -8.49 12.91
CA MET A 157 -8.95 -7.84 12.15
C MET A 157 -8.25 -6.78 13.01
N GLU A 158 -7.02 -6.45 12.60
CA GLU A 158 -6.25 -5.38 13.21
C GLU A 158 -6.92 -4.02 12.97
N THR A 159 -7.04 -3.20 14.00
CA THR A 159 -7.39 -1.78 13.90
C THR A 159 -6.21 -0.92 14.35
N ILE A 160 -6.07 0.26 13.76
CA ILE A 160 -5.02 1.23 14.09
C ILE A 160 -5.70 2.58 14.26
N ASP A 161 -5.59 3.16 15.46
CA ASP A 161 -6.20 4.44 15.78
C ASP A 161 -5.34 5.65 15.36
N THR A 162 -5.86 6.85 15.60
CA THR A 162 -5.14 8.12 15.32
C THR A 162 -3.90 8.34 16.18
N ASN A 163 -3.72 7.56 17.25
CA ASN A 163 -2.51 7.52 18.08
C ASN A 163 -1.51 6.44 17.61
N ASN A 164 -1.79 5.80 16.47
CA ASN A 164 -1.02 4.70 15.90
C ASN A 164 -0.91 3.50 16.87
N VAL A 165 -1.95 3.30 17.68
CA VAL A 165 -2.10 2.14 18.57
C VAL A 165 -2.82 1.05 17.80
N SER A 166 -2.19 -0.11 17.70
CA SER A 166 -2.76 -1.29 17.06
C SER A 166 -3.53 -2.14 18.06
N THR A 167 -4.77 -2.49 17.73
CA THR A 167 -5.64 -3.39 18.48
C THR A 167 -6.31 -4.41 17.54
N GLN A 168 -7.14 -5.31 18.08
CA GLN A 168 -8.00 -6.16 17.27
C GLN A 168 -9.46 -5.88 17.59
N GLU A 169 -10.27 -5.78 16.55
CA GLU A 169 -11.71 -5.62 16.66
C GLU A 169 -12.43 -6.66 15.81
N THR A 170 -13.69 -6.91 16.19
CA THR A 170 -14.52 -7.93 15.57
C THR A 170 -15.80 -7.29 15.05
N ALA A 171 -16.10 -7.48 13.78
CA ALA A 171 -17.31 -6.97 13.14
C ALA A 171 -17.84 -7.95 12.07
N TYR A 172 -19.05 -7.67 11.56
CA TYR A 172 -19.64 -8.45 10.47
C TYR A 172 -19.39 -7.75 9.14
N LEU A 173 -18.70 -8.43 8.23
CA LEU A 173 -18.48 -7.98 6.86
C LEU A 173 -19.21 -8.91 5.89
N ILE A 174 -19.73 -8.34 4.80
CA ILE A 174 -20.43 -9.14 3.79
C ILE A 174 -19.44 -9.98 2.98
N ASN A 175 -19.88 -11.14 2.55
CA ASN A 175 -18.99 -12.11 1.92
C ASN A 175 -18.37 -11.60 0.61
N THR A 176 -19.07 -10.74 -0.14
CA THR A 176 -18.53 -10.14 -1.38
C THR A 176 -17.39 -9.18 -1.08
N ASP A 177 -17.52 -8.34 -0.05
CA ASP A 177 -16.43 -7.43 0.36
C ASP A 177 -15.24 -8.27 0.83
N ILE A 178 -15.48 -9.28 1.66
CA ILE A 178 -14.41 -10.19 2.12
C ILE A 178 -13.73 -10.90 0.94
N GLN A 179 -14.45 -11.27 -0.13
CA GLN A 179 -13.85 -11.95 -1.29
C GLN A 179 -12.76 -11.12 -1.97
N ASP A 180 -12.96 -9.80 -2.03
CA ASP A 180 -12.05 -8.88 -2.70
C ASP A 180 -10.91 -8.41 -1.78
N MET A 181 -10.99 -8.66 -0.46
CA MET A 181 -9.95 -8.27 0.49
C MET A 181 -8.68 -9.12 0.36
N ASN A 182 -7.54 -8.44 0.51
CA ASN A 182 -6.22 -9.08 0.54
C ASN A 182 -6.13 -10.10 1.70
N PRO A 183 -5.77 -11.38 1.43
CA PRO A 183 -5.62 -12.41 2.46
C PRO A 183 -4.66 -12.06 3.61
N CYS A 184 -3.68 -11.17 3.36
CA CYS A 184 -2.68 -10.74 4.35
C CYS A 184 -3.27 -9.83 5.43
N TRP A 185 -4.51 -9.34 5.27
CA TRP A 185 -5.17 -8.51 6.27
C TRP A 185 -5.82 -9.33 7.39
N PHE A 186 -5.99 -10.64 7.18
CA PHE A 186 -6.60 -11.54 8.15
C PHE A 186 -5.55 -12.12 9.11
N THR A 187 -5.91 -12.27 10.39
CA THR A 187 -5.00 -12.75 11.46
C THR A 187 -4.33 -14.10 11.17
N ASN A 188 -5.00 -14.98 10.42
CA ASN A 188 -4.48 -16.29 10.02
C ASN A 188 -3.84 -16.28 8.62
N ASN A 189 -3.70 -15.12 7.99
CA ASN A 189 -3.18 -14.94 6.64
C ASN A 189 -3.96 -15.74 5.58
N ILE A 190 -5.26 -15.97 5.80
CA ILE A 190 -6.14 -16.71 4.90
C ILE A 190 -7.45 -15.95 4.76
N ASN A 191 -7.84 -15.67 3.52
CA ASN A 191 -9.14 -15.08 3.26
C ASN A 191 -10.25 -16.09 3.58
N PRO A 192 -11.19 -15.78 4.50
CA PRO A 192 -12.14 -16.76 4.99
C PRO A 192 -13.23 -17.12 3.98
N VAL A 193 -13.42 -16.35 2.89
CA VAL A 193 -14.37 -16.72 1.83
C VAL A 193 -13.67 -17.46 0.69
N THR A 194 -12.61 -16.88 0.12
CA THR A 194 -11.93 -17.48 -1.05
C THR A 194 -11.00 -18.63 -0.67
N LYS A 195 -10.62 -18.73 0.61
CA LYS A 195 -9.62 -19.68 1.15
C LYS A 195 -8.21 -19.49 0.58
N THR A 196 -7.97 -18.38 -0.11
CA THR A 196 -6.65 -18.00 -0.61
C THR A 196 -5.74 -17.65 0.56
N GLN A 197 -4.52 -18.19 0.55
CA GLN A 197 -3.49 -17.86 1.53
C GLN A 197 -2.72 -16.61 1.08
N CYS A 198 -2.36 -15.76 2.02
CA CYS A 198 -1.48 -14.61 1.79
C CYS A 198 -0.14 -15.07 1.21
N THR A 199 0.28 -14.40 0.15
CA THR A 199 1.61 -14.54 -0.42
C THR A 199 2.36 -13.24 -0.18
N GLU A 200 3.14 -13.16 0.90
CA GLU A 200 4.10 -12.07 1.06
C GLU A 200 5.28 -12.31 0.13
N SER A 201 5.47 -11.38 -0.81
CA SER A 201 6.60 -11.41 -1.71
C SER A 201 7.87 -11.07 -0.88
N PHE A 202 8.74 -12.08 -0.69
CA PHE A 202 9.78 -12.16 0.34
C PHE A 202 10.57 -10.87 0.66
N ALA A 203 10.31 -10.28 1.84
CA ALA A 203 11.23 -9.34 2.47
C ALA A 203 12.34 -10.09 3.23
N THR A 204 13.51 -10.25 2.61
CA THR A 204 14.76 -10.39 3.36
C THR A 204 15.87 -9.63 2.64
N ILE A 205 15.81 -8.31 2.67
CA ILE A 205 17.04 -7.52 2.55
C ILE A 205 17.75 -7.66 3.90
N LYS A 206 18.58 -8.69 4.05
CA LYS A 206 19.60 -8.64 5.11
C LYS A 206 20.43 -7.39 4.83
N GLN A 207 20.32 -6.39 5.70
CA GLN A 207 21.26 -5.28 5.75
C GLN A 207 22.67 -5.86 5.84
N SER A 208 23.36 -5.96 4.71
CA SER A 208 24.78 -6.21 4.70
C SER A 208 25.43 -4.92 5.18
N THR A 209 25.85 -4.92 6.44
CA THR A 209 26.88 -4.01 6.96
C THR A 209 27.97 -3.84 5.89
N PRO A 210 28.47 -2.62 5.65
CA PRO A 210 29.44 -2.37 4.59
C PRO A 210 30.73 -3.14 4.89
N LYS A 211 30.92 -4.29 4.24
CA LYS A 211 32.17 -5.03 4.27
C LYS A 211 33.09 -4.44 3.23
N GLN A 212 34.16 -3.86 3.77
CA GLN A 212 35.40 -3.43 3.16
C GLN A 212 35.79 -4.30 1.94
N SER A 213 36.14 -3.60 0.87
CA SER A 213 36.54 -4.15 -0.43
C SER A 213 37.75 -5.08 -0.32
N THR A 214 37.59 -6.31 -0.78
CA THR A 214 38.69 -7.16 -1.24
C THR A 214 38.47 -7.54 -2.71
N PRO A 215 39.54 -7.65 -3.53
CA PRO A 215 39.42 -7.72 -4.97
C PRO A 215 38.85 -9.07 -5.42
N LYS A 216 37.76 -9.04 -6.21
CA LYS A 216 37.20 -10.22 -6.86
C LYS A 216 38.11 -10.67 -8.01
N GLN A 217 38.53 -11.92 -7.96
CA GLN A 217 39.18 -12.65 -9.05
C GLN A 217 38.19 -12.81 -10.23
N TYR A 218 38.65 -12.46 -11.43
CA TYR A 218 37.90 -12.52 -12.69
C TYR A 218 37.75 -13.97 -13.14
N LYS A 219 36.51 -14.48 -13.21
CA LYS A 219 36.19 -15.69 -13.97
C LYS A 219 35.62 -15.28 -15.33
N THR A 220 36.21 -15.83 -16.38
CA THR A 220 35.76 -15.68 -17.76
C THR A 220 34.50 -16.52 -17.97
N ASP A 221 33.34 -15.86 -17.96
CA ASP A 221 32.06 -16.48 -18.27
C ASP A 221 31.83 -16.56 -19.79
N LYS A 222 31.28 -17.70 -20.23
CA LYS A 222 30.89 -17.96 -21.62
C LYS A 222 29.73 -17.04 -22.00
N VAL A 223 29.86 -16.36 -23.15
CA VAL A 223 28.83 -15.49 -23.72
C VAL A 223 27.54 -16.30 -23.93
N ASN A 224 26.46 -15.86 -23.28
CA ASN A 224 25.14 -16.47 -23.36
C ASN A 224 24.44 -16.03 -24.65
N GLU A 225 23.91 -16.96 -25.44
CA GLU A 225 23.29 -16.69 -26.77
C GLU A 225 22.14 -15.66 -26.70
N GLN A 226 21.44 -15.56 -25.57
CA GLN A 226 20.35 -14.60 -25.38
C GLN A 226 20.82 -13.13 -25.29
N ASP A 227 22.05 -12.91 -24.84
CA ASP A 227 22.62 -11.57 -24.67
C ASP A 227 22.99 -10.95 -26.04
N LEU A 228 23.37 -11.79 -27.00
CA LEU A 228 23.70 -11.38 -28.37
C LEU A 228 22.46 -10.85 -29.12
N TYR A 229 21.30 -11.49 -28.98
CA TYR A 229 20.06 -11.04 -29.63
C TYR A 229 19.57 -9.71 -29.06
N GLN A 230 19.70 -9.50 -27.76
CA GLN A 230 19.35 -8.24 -27.11
C GLN A 230 20.29 -7.10 -27.53
N GLN A 231 21.60 -7.35 -27.58
CA GLN A 231 22.58 -6.37 -28.04
C GLN A 231 22.38 -6.01 -29.52
N LEU A 232 22.04 -6.98 -30.38
CA LEU A 232 21.70 -6.73 -31.78
C LEU A 232 20.40 -5.90 -31.92
N TYR A 233 19.38 -6.21 -31.11
CA TYR A 233 18.12 -5.47 -31.12
C TYR A 233 18.33 -3.99 -30.74
N TYR A 234 18.99 -3.71 -29.61
CA TYR A 234 19.26 -2.34 -29.19
C TYR A 234 20.22 -1.60 -30.14
N GLY A 235 21.22 -2.29 -30.69
CA GLY A 235 22.10 -1.74 -31.72
C GLY A 235 21.33 -1.34 -32.98
N SER A 236 20.39 -2.16 -33.43
CA SER A 236 19.55 -1.86 -34.60
C SER A 236 18.63 -0.65 -34.36
N LEU A 237 18.02 -0.53 -33.18
CA LEU A 237 17.20 0.62 -32.81
C LEU A 237 18.03 1.91 -32.72
N GLY A 238 19.24 1.83 -32.18
CA GLY A 238 20.17 2.96 -32.14
C GLY A 238 20.55 3.46 -33.53
N LEU A 239 20.85 2.55 -34.47
CA LEU A 239 21.16 2.91 -35.86
C LEU A 239 19.95 3.52 -36.58
N ILE A 240 18.75 3.00 -36.36
CA ILE A 240 17.51 3.58 -36.92
C ILE A 240 17.26 4.97 -36.36
N GLY A 241 17.39 5.15 -35.05
CA GLY A 241 17.25 6.45 -34.39
C GLY A 241 18.26 7.47 -34.94
N LEU A 242 19.52 7.06 -35.09
CA LEU A 242 20.59 7.91 -35.61
C LEU A 242 20.39 8.24 -37.10
N TYR A 243 19.88 7.30 -37.92
CA TYR A 243 19.51 7.55 -39.31
C TYR A 243 18.38 8.57 -39.43
N ILE A 244 17.32 8.43 -38.63
CA ILE A 244 16.21 9.39 -38.59
C ILE A 244 16.74 10.77 -38.18
N PHE A 245 17.60 10.83 -37.15
CA PHE A 245 18.19 12.07 -36.67
C PHE A 245 19.07 12.75 -37.73
N MET A 246 19.91 11.98 -38.44
CA MET A 246 20.71 12.50 -39.54
C MET A 246 19.85 13.00 -40.71
N LYS A 247 18.75 12.31 -41.04
CA LYS A 247 17.81 12.72 -42.08
C LYS A 247 16.99 13.97 -41.70
N LEU A 248 16.82 14.23 -40.40
CA LEU A 248 16.18 15.45 -39.90
C LEU A 248 17.15 16.65 -39.90
N ILE A 249 18.44 16.41 -39.71
CA ILE A 249 19.48 17.45 -39.70
C ILE A 249 19.96 17.79 -41.11
N ILE A 250 20.02 16.81 -42.01
CA ILE A 250 20.44 16.98 -43.40
C ILE A 250 19.17 16.97 -44.26
N LYS A 251 18.77 18.15 -44.73
CA LYS A 251 17.65 18.31 -45.68
C LYS A 251 18.11 18.10 -47.11
#